data_AF-A0A258WZY4-F1
#
_entry.id   AF-A0A258WZY4-F1
#
_cell.length_a   1.000
_cell.length_b   1.000
_cell.length_c   1.000
_cell.angle_alpha   90.00
_cell.angle_beta   90.00
_cell.angle_gamma   90.00
#
_symmetry.space_group_name_H-M   'P 1'
#
loop_
_entity.id
_entity.type
_entity.pdbx_description
1 polymer ?
#
loop_
_entity_poly.entity_id
_entity_poly.type
_entity_poly.pdbx_seq_one_letter_code
_entity_poly.pdbx_strand_id
1 'polypeptide(L)'
;MINEESFQSETNAAAKPRVALIAGPTASGKSDLAVKLALHTIAQGRDAVIINADSAQVYADLRVLSARPSDEEMQGVPHILFGAWDGAQACSAADWANAAKHEIARAHASKALPILVGGTGLYINTLLNGIAPVPEINPIVREAVRALPVADAYIALQIEDPDRAALLAPADAQRITRA
;
A
#
# COMPACT_ATOMS: atom_id res chain seq x y z
N MET A 1 36.61 -14.22 -15.93
CA MET A 1 36.25 -12.97 -16.62
C MET A 1 34.78 -13.09 -16.96
N ILE A 2 33.95 -12.33 -16.26
CA ILE A 2 32.48 -12.37 -16.37
C ILE A 2 32.10 -11.37 -17.46
N ASN A 3 31.28 -11.80 -18.42
CA ASN A 3 30.82 -10.99 -19.54
C ASN A 3 30.06 -9.75 -19.07
N GLU A 4 30.51 -8.59 -19.53
CA GLU A 4 29.79 -7.32 -19.52
C GLU A 4 28.72 -7.34 -20.62
N GLU A 5 27.59 -8.00 -20.37
CA GLU A 5 26.39 -7.75 -21.18
C GLU A 5 25.72 -6.47 -20.71
N SER A 6 26.03 -5.41 -21.45
CA SER A 6 25.41 -4.10 -21.44
C SER A 6 23.88 -4.17 -21.35
N PHE A 7 23.32 -3.61 -20.28
CA PHE A 7 21.90 -3.28 -20.17
C PHE A 7 21.58 -2.15 -21.16
N GLN A 8 21.23 -2.49 -22.40
CA GLN A 8 20.77 -1.51 -23.38
C GLN A 8 19.36 -1.06 -22.99
N SER A 9 19.28 0.17 -22.48
CA SER A 9 18.03 0.87 -22.19
C SER A 9 17.31 1.22 -23.49
N GLU A 10 16.31 0.41 -23.88
CA GLU A 10 15.37 0.76 -24.93
C GLU A 10 14.72 2.14 -24.64
N THR A 11 15.06 3.12 -25.47
CA THR A 11 14.62 4.50 -25.37
C THR A 11 13.72 4.82 -26.57
N ASN A 12 12.41 4.58 -26.47
CA ASN A 12 11.38 5.41 -27.14
C ASN A 12 9.91 5.08 -26.77
N ALA A 13 9.58 5.11 -25.48
CA ALA A 13 8.25 5.53 -25.05
C ALA A 13 8.44 6.84 -24.29
N ALA A 14 7.54 7.82 -24.40
CA ALA A 14 7.60 9.03 -23.57
C ALA A 14 7.91 8.61 -22.13
N ALA A 15 9.06 9.06 -21.60
CA ALA A 15 9.62 8.50 -20.37
C ALA A 15 8.55 8.62 -19.26
N LYS A 16 8.02 7.49 -18.81
CA LYS A 16 6.95 7.48 -17.81
C LYS A 16 7.43 8.26 -16.57
N PRO A 17 6.57 9.08 -15.96
CA PRO A 17 6.92 9.82 -14.76
C PRO A 17 7.48 8.89 -13.67
N ARG A 18 8.57 9.30 -13.02
CA ARG A 18 9.28 8.46 -12.04
C ARG A 18 8.59 8.47 -10.67
N VAL A 19 8.58 7.34 -10.00
CA VAL A 19 8.19 7.16 -8.60
C VAL A 19 9.32 6.41 -7.89
N ALA A 20 9.76 6.87 -6.72
CA ALA A 20 10.69 6.10 -5.89
C ALA A 20 9.90 5.22 -4.92
N LEU A 21 10.37 3.99 -4.68
CA LEU A 21 9.78 3.07 -3.70
C LEU A 21 10.86 2.63 -2.71
N ILE A 22 10.60 2.86 -1.42
CA ILE A 22 11.43 2.41 -0.31
C ILE A 22 10.59 1.46 0.53
N ALA A 23 10.74 0.16 0.25
CA ALA A 23 10.04 -0.93 0.92
C ALA A 23 10.98 -1.78 1.78
N GLY A 24 10.45 -2.38 2.84
CA GLY A 24 11.23 -3.23 3.74
C GLY A 24 10.55 -3.48 5.10
N PRO A 25 11.10 -4.39 5.92
CA PRO A 25 10.49 -4.77 7.19
C PRO A 25 10.46 -3.63 8.20
N THR A 26 9.65 -3.76 9.25
CA THR A 26 9.62 -2.80 10.36
C THR A 26 11.02 -2.64 10.97
N ALA A 27 11.33 -1.43 11.45
CA ALA A 27 12.62 -1.07 12.05
C ALA A 27 13.86 -1.15 11.13
N SER A 28 13.68 -1.20 9.79
CA SER A 28 14.79 -1.21 8.83
C SER A 28 15.31 0.18 8.39
N GLY A 29 14.92 1.27 9.06
CA GLY A 29 15.38 2.64 8.74
C GLY A 29 14.78 3.28 7.48
N LYS A 30 13.60 2.82 7.02
CA LYS A 30 12.98 3.30 5.78
C LYS A 30 12.62 4.78 5.79
N SER A 31 12.07 5.26 6.90
CA SER A 31 11.63 6.66 7.04
C SER A 31 12.83 7.60 6.88
N ASP A 32 13.93 7.33 7.58
CA ASP A 32 15.17 8.10 7.48
C ASP A 32 15.72 8.13 6.05
N LEU A 33 15.70 6.97 5.37
CA LEU A 33 16.16 6.89 3.98
C LEU A 33 15.27 7.71 3.04
N ALA A 34 13.95 7.70 3.24
CA ALA A 34 13.00 8.47 2.45
C ALA A 34 13.21 9.98 2.62
N VAL A 35 13.40 10.45 3.86
CA VAL A 35 13.69 11.85 4.16
C VAL A 35 15.02 12.27 3.54
N LYS A 36 16.08 11.47 3.67
CA LYS A 36 17.38 11.73 3.03
C LYS A 36 17.27 11.86 1.51
N LEU A 37 16.52 10.96 0.86
CA LEU A 37 16.28 11.02 -0.58
C LEU A 37 15.50 12.27 -0.98
N ALA A 38 14.47 12.63 -0.21
CA ALA A 38 13.66 13.82 -0.46
C ALA A 38 14.49 15.10 -0.35
N LEU A 39 15.25 15.27 0.74
CA LEU A 39 16.12 16.42 0.95
C LEU A 39 17.20 16.52 -0.12
N HIS A 40 17.81 15.39 -0.49
CA HIS A 40 18.77 15.36 -1.60
C HIS A 40 18.13 15.83 -2.91
N THR A 41 16.91 15.37 -3.21
CA THR A 41 16.18 15.76 -4.42
C THR A 41 15.86 17.26 -4.43
N ILE A 42 15.43 17.81 -3.29
CA ILE A 42 15.15 19.24 -3.09
C ILE A 42 16.43 20.07 -3.28
N ALA A 43 17.55 19.63 -2.72
CA ALA A 43 18.83 20.29 -2.90
C ALA A 43 19.31 20.33 -4.37
N GLN A 44 18.85 19.38 -5.20
CA GLN A 44 19.11 19.35 -6.64
C GLN A 44 18.10 20.20 -7.45
N GLY A 45 17.25 20.99 -6.78
CA GLY A 45 16.31 21.91 -7.42
C GLY A 45 14.99 21.26 -7.87
N ARG A 46 14.63 20.09 -7.33
CA ARG A 46 13.37 19.42 -7.61
C ARG A 46 12.60 19.13 -6.32
N ASP A 47 11.33 19.50 -6.27
CA ASP A 47 10.47 19.17 -5.13
C ASP A 47 10.33 17.66 -4.93
N ALA A 48 10.10 17.23 -3.69
CA ALA A 48 9.87 15.83 -3.34
C ALA A 48 8.75 15.72 -2.28
N VAL A 49 8.00 14.63 -2.35
CA VAL A 49 6.91 14.33 -1.41
C VAL A 49 6.96 12.86 -1.02
N ILE A 50 6.85 12.59 0.28
CA ILE A 50 6.82 11.24 0.82
C ILE A 50 5.36 10.80 0.97
N ILE A 51 5.03 9.62 0.44
CA ILE A 51 3.69 9.05 0.44
C ILE A 51 3.72 7.75 1.25
N ASN A 52 2.89 7.68 2.29
CA ASN A 52 2.81 6.52 3.17
C ASN A 52 2.32 5.25 2.44
N ALA A 53 3.00 4.13 2.66
CA ALA A 53 2.62 2.78 2.23
C ALA A 53 2.63 1.77 3.40
N ASP A 54 2.36 2.24 4.62
CA ASP A 54 2.18 1.45 5.84
C ASP A 54 0.74 1.54 6.35
N SER A 55 0.08 0.39 6.46
CA SER A 55 -1.34 0.27 6.80
C SER A 55 -1.68 0.61 8.25
N ALA A 56 -0.72 0.72 9.17
CA ALA A 56 -0.98 1.23 10.51
C ALA A 56 -0.85 2.76 10.54
N GLN A 57 0.13 3.31 9.80
CA GLN A 57 0.43 4.74 9.79
C GLN A 57 -0.61 5.59 9.05
N VAL A 58 -1.51 4.98 8.28
CA VAL A 58 -2.63 5.68 7.63
C VAL A 58 -3.63 6.26 8.63
N TYR A 59 -3.73 5.72 9.85
CA TYR A 59 -4.74 6.11 10.82
C TYR A 59 -4.30 7.30 11.69
N ALA A 60 -5.19 8.28 11.84
CA ALA A 60 -4.96 9.51 12.60
C ALA A 60 -4.67 9.20 14.08
N ASP A 61 -5.44 8.27 14.64
CA ASP A 61 -5.44 7.88 16.06
C ASP A 61 -4.18 7.10 16.49
N LEU A 62 -3.46 6.51 15.53
CA LEU A 62 -2.36 5.58 15.81
C LEU A 62 -0.97 6.21 15.67
N ARG A 63 -0.83 7.54 15.79
CA ARG A 63 0.47 8.24 15.58
C ARG A 63 1.63 7.59 16.34
N VAL A 64 1.48 7.34 17.64
CA VAL A 64 2.56 6.80 18.49
C VAL A 64 2.76 5.30 18.23
N LEU A 65 1.68 4.51 18.25
CA LEU A 65 1.75 3.05 18.14
C LEU A 65 2.23 2.55 16.77
N SER A 66 2.01 3.34 15.72
CA SER A 66 2.44 3.02 14.36
C SER A 66 3.87 3.44 14.04
N ALA A 67 4.61 4.00 15.02
CA ALA A 67 5.93 4.59 14.81
C ALA A 67 5.94 5.60 13.65
N ARG A 68 4.88 6.42 13.58
CA ARG A 68 4.77 7.47 12.57
C ARG A 68 5.87 8.50 12.81
N PRO A 69 6.58 8.97 11.76
CA PRO A 69 7.60 9.99 11.93
C PRO A 69 7.05 11.22 12.67
N SER A 70 7.84 11.75 13.59
CA SER A 70 7.65 13.04 14.23
C SER A 70 8.02 14.17 13.26
N ASP A 71 7.57 15.38 13.57
CA ASP A 71 7.81 16.54 12.71
C ASP A 71 9.32 16.86 12.60
N GLU A 72 10.08 16.57 13.65
CA GLU A 72 11.54 16.64 13.66
C GLU A 72 12.17 15.62 12.69
N GLU A 73 11.72 14.36 12.73
CA GLU A 73 12.18 13.32 11.80
C GLU A 73 11.79 13.61 10.36
N MET A 74 10.62 14.25 10.13
CA MET A 74 10.16 14.64 8.79
C MET A 74 11.00 15.77 8.17
N GLN A 75 11.70 16.57 8.97
CA GLN A 75 12.59 17.66 8.52
C GLN A 75 11.93 18.63 7.52
N GLY A 76 10.64 18.91 7.70
CA GLY A 76 9.87 19.80 6.83
C GLY A 76 9.53 19.22 5.44
N VAL A 77 9.92 17.96 5.15
CA VAL A 77 9.51 17.28 3.92
C VAL A 77 8.01 16.98 3.97
N PRO A 78 7.23 17.27 2.90
CA PRO A 78 5.82 16.91 2.86
C PRO A 78 5.61 15.40 2.98
N HIS A 79 4.81 14.98 3.98
CA HIS A 79 4.42 13.59 4.23
C HIS A 79 2.90 13.46 4.06
N ILE A 80 2.47 12.65 3.08
CA ILE A 80 1.06 12.50 2.69
C ILE A 80 0.58 11.07 2.97
N LEU A 81 -0.72 10.92 3.24
CA LEU A 81 -1.38 9.67 3.65
C LEU A 81 -0.91 9.10 5.00
N PHE A 82 -0.23 9.94 5.80
CA PHE A 82 0.08 9.69 7.20
C PHE A 82 -1.06 10.24 8.06
N GLY A 83 -1.78 9.38 8.76
CA GLY A 83 -2.93 9.79 9.56
C GLY A 83 -4.11 10.35 8.76
N ALA A 84 -4.26 9.95 7.50
CA ALA A 84 -5.31 10.43 6.61
C ALA A 84 -6.67 9.74 6.79
N TRP A 85 -6.72 8.63 7.52
CA TRP A 85 -7.97 7.91 7.86
C TRP A 85 -8.32 8.10 9.33
N ASP A 86 -9.61 8.25 9.59
CA ASP A 86 -10.17 8.08 10.93
C ASP A 86 -10.08 6.61 11.35
N GLY A 87 -9.68 6.33 12.59
CA GLY A 87 -9.49 4.98 13.12
C GLY A 87 -10.76 4.13 13.18
N ALA A 88 -11.94 4.73 13.15
CA ALA A 88 -13.21 4.00 13.05
C ALA A 88 -13.55 3.60 11.60
N GLN A 89 -12.86 4.15 10.59
CA GLN A 89 -13.11 3.85 9.18
C GLN A 89 -12.04 2.90 8.63
N ALA A 90 -12.44 1.71 8.17
CA ALA A 90 -11.49 0.77 7.60
C ALA A 90 -10.85 1.30 6.31
N CYS A 91 -9.52 1.32 6.24
CA CYS A 91 -8.78 1.62 5.02
C CYS A 91 -8.45 0.32 4.26
N SER A 92 -9.15 0.06 3.14
CA SER A 92 -8.82 -1.09 2.30
C SER A 92 -7.60 -0.82 1.40
N ALA A 93 -6.98 -1.88 0.88
CA ALA A 93 -5.87 -1.74 -0.07
C ALA A 93 -6.31 -1.02 -1.37
N ALA A 94 -7.58 -1.17 -1.77
CA ALA A 94 -8.13 -0.47 -2.91
C ALA A 94 -8.28 1.04 -2.64
N ASP A 95 -8.80 1.41 -1.47
CA ASP A 95 -8.97 2.81 -1.07
C ASP A 95 -7.62 3.51 -0.99
N TRP A 96 -6.65 2.88 -0.30
CA TRP A 96 -5.28 3.38 -0.23
C TRP A 96 -4.65 3.51 -1.61
N ALA A 97 -4.80 2.51 -2.49
CA ALA A 97 -4.18 2.56 -3.82
C ALA A 97 -4.78 3.68 -4.68
N ASN A 98 -6.08 3.94 -4.57
CA ASN A 98 -6.72 5.07 -5.26
C ASN A 98 -6.21 6.41 -4.74
N ALA A 99 -6.11 6.58 -3.42
CA ALA A 99 -5.54 7.78 -2.81
C ALA A 99 -4.06 7.97 -3.20
N ALA A 100 -3.25 6.91 -3.15
CA ALA A 100 -1.85 6.95 -3.54
C ALA A 100 -1.68 7.33 -5.02
N LYS A 101 -2.50 6.77 -5.93
CA LYS A 101 -2.50 7.16 -7.36
C LYS A 101 -2.80 8.65 -7.54
N HIS A 102 -3.77 9.17 -6.79
CA HIS A 102 -4.12 10.59 -6.83
C HIS A 102 -2.93 11.47 -6.40
N GLU A 103 -2.31 11.17 -5.26
CA GLU A 103 -1.18 11.95 -4.75
C GLU A 103 0.08 11.82 -5.62
N ILE A 104 0.33 10.63 -6.20
CA ILE A 104 1.40 10.44 -7.20
C ILE A 104 1.17 11.32 -8.42
N ALA A 105 -0.05 11.31 -8.98
CA ALA A 105 -0.39 12.12 -10.14
C ALA A 105 -0.28 13.62 -9.84
N ARG A 106 -0.72 14.05 -8.65
CA ARG A 106 -0.58 15.43 -8.19
C ARG A 106 0.89 15.84 -8.06
N ALA A 107 1.73 15.00 -7.47
CA ALA A 107 3.17 15.24 -7.36
C ALA A 107 3.83 15.35 -8.75
N HIS A 108 3.46 14.47 -9.69
CA HIS A 108 3.96 14.56 -11.06
C HIS A 108 3.52 15.83 -11.77
N ALA A 109 2.27 16.26 -11.58
CA ALA A 109 1.75 17.49 -12.16
C ALA A 109 2.49 18.74 -11.64
N SER A 110 2.94 18.73 -10.38
CA SER A 110 3.80 19.77 -9.81
C SER A 110 5.30 19.57 -10.07
N LYS A 111 5.68 18.60 -10.93
CA LYS A 111 7.07 18.21 -11.23
C LYS A 111 7.87 17.69 -10.03
N ALA A 112 7.21 17.41 -8.91
CA ALA A 112 7.83 16.80 -7.74
C ALA A 112 8.18 15.32 -7.98
N LEU A 113 9.08 14.78 -7.16
CA LEU A 113 9.34 13.34 -7.06
C LEU A 113 8.46 12.75 -5.95
N PRO A 114 7.46 11.90 -6.28
CA PRO A 114 6.79 11.09 -5.27
C PRO A 114 7.69 9.94 -4.79
N ILE A 115 7.78 9.78 -3.48
CA ILE A 115 8.57 8.76 -2.79
C ILE A 115 7.60 7.93 -1.93
N LEU A 116 7.26 6.73 -2.37
CA LEU A 116 6.49 5.77 -1.58
C LEU A 116 7.39 5.14 -0.51
N VAL A 117 6.96 5.17 0.75
CA VAL A 117 7.70 4.55 1.86
C VAL A 117 6.77 3.71 2.72
N GLY A 118 7.16 2.47 3.04
CA GLY A 118 6.35 1.61 3.89
C GLY A 118 6.69 0.12 3.78
N GLY A 119 5.86 -0.72 4.40
CA GLY A 119 6.08 -2.16 4.45
C GLY A 119 4.86 -3.00 4.07
N THR A 120 3.71 -2.39 3.80
CA THR A 120 2.47 -3.15 3.54
C THR A 120 2.49 -3.71 2.11
N GLY A 121 2.94 -4.96 1.97
CA GLY A 121 3.06 -5.62 0.67
C GLY A 121 1.75 -5.64 -0.13
N LEU A 122 0.60 -5.81 0.53
CA LEU A 122 -0.71 -5.78 -0.15
C LEU A 122 -1.03 -4.41 -0.75
N TYR A 123 -0.67 -3.31 -0.09
CA TYR A 123 -0.83 -1.96 -0.61
C TYR A 123 0.00 -1.78 -1.88
N ILE A 124 1.31 -2.05 -1.78
CA ILE A 124 2.25 -1.93 -2.90
C ILE A 124 1.80 -2.80 -4.09
N ASN A 125 1.44 -4.06 -3.84
CA ASN A 125 0.95 -4.96 -4.88
C ASN A 125 -0.35 -4.45 -5.53
N THR A 126 -1.29 -3.93 -4.73
CA THR A 126 -2.57 -3.39 -5.25
C THR A 126 -2.35 -2.13 -6.10
N LEU A 127 -1.40 -1.28 -5.73
CA LEU A 127 -1.04 -0.11 -6.54
C LEU A 127 -0.46 -0.50 -7.89
N LEU A 128 0.45 -1.48 -7.91
CA LEU A 128 1.18 -1.91 -9.11
C LEU A 128 0.32 -2.76 -10.06
N ASN A 129 -0.40 -3.74 -9.49
CA ASN A 129 -1.08 -4.78 -10.25
C ASN A 129 -2.61 -4.64 -10.25
N GLY A 130 -3.14 -3.67 -9.49
CA GLY A 130 -4.58 -3.58 -9.23
C GLY A 130 -5.05 -4.64 -8.23
N ILE A 131 -6.36 -4.60 -7.97
CA ILE A 131 -7.08 -5.61 -7.20
C ILE A 131 -8.43 -5.84 -7.88
N ALA A 132 -8.93 -7.06 -7.86
CA ALA A 132 -10.26 -7.35 -8.41
C ALA A 132 -11.29 -6.45 -7.71
N PRO A 133 -12.23 -5.84 -8.47
CA PRO A 133 -13.28 -5.03 -7.87
C PRO A 133 -14.09 -5.93 -6.96
N VAL A 134 -14.19 -5.55 -5.69
CA VAL A 134 -15.04 -6.26 -4.75
C VAL A 134 -16.33 -5.45 -4.62
N PRO A 135 -17.50 -6.06 -4.92
CA PRO A 135 -18.77 -5.37 -4.71
C PRO A 135 -18.96 -5.02 -3.23
N GLU A 136 -19.73 -3.97 -2.98
CA GLU A 136 -20.22 -3.69 -1.63
C GLU A 136 -21.04 -4.89 -1.14
N ILE A 137 -20.63 -5.43 0.01
CA ILE A 137 -21.33 -6.54 0.64
C ILE A 137 -22.29 -5.95 1.67
N ASN A 138 -23.57 -6.29 1.55
CA ASN A 138 -24.60 -5.93 2.52
C ASN A 138 -24.11 -6.26 3.94
N PRO A 139 -24.10 -5.30 4.88
CA PRO A 139 -23.65 -5.51 6.25
C PRO A 139 -24.28 -6.73 6.93
N ILE A 140 -25.56 -6.99 6.68
CA ILE A 140 -26.30 -8.13 7.26
C ILE A 140 -25.69 -9.46 6.79
N VAL A 141 -25.36 -9.56 5.49
CA VAL A 141 -24.71 -10.75 4.94
C VAL A 141 -23.32 -10.93 5.54
N ARG A 142 -22.55 -9.84 5.64
CA ARG A 142 -21.21 -9.86 6.24
C ARG A 142 -21.25 -10.33 7.70
N GLU A 143 -22.21 -9.84 8.48
CA GLU A 143 -22.39 -10.23 9.87
C GLU A 143 -22.82 -11.69 10.00
N ALA A 144 -23.78 -12.14 9.18
CA ALA A 144 -24.23 -13.52 9.16
C ALA A 144 -23.09 -14.49 8.85
N VAL A 145 -22.28 -14.22 7.81
CA VAL A 145 -21.14 -15.09 7.46
C VAL A 145 -20.05 -15.07 8.53
N ARG A 146 -19.76 -13.90 9.13
CA ARG A 146 -18.79 -13.81 10.24
C ARG A 146 -19.21 -14.54 11.51
N ALA A 147 -20.51 -14.73 11.72
CA ALA A 147 -21.05 -15.46 12.85
C ALA A 147 -21.01 -16.99 12.64
N LEU A 148 -20.82 -17.47 11.41
CA LEU A 148 -20.72 -18.90 11.13
C LEU A 148 -19.43 -19.49 11.70
N PRO A 149 -19.48 -20.71 12.26
CA PRO A 149 -18.28 -21.50 12.46
C PRO A 149 -17.53 -21.66 11.14
N VAL A 150 -16.20 -21.53 11.17
CA VAL A 150 -15.36 -21.59 9.96
C VAL A 150 -15.57 -22.88 9.18
N ALA A 151 -15.80 -24.00 9.87
CA ALA A 151 -16.11 -25.28 9.26
C ALA A 151 -17.40 -25.24 8.42
N ASP A 152 -18.45 -24.61 8.94
CA ASP A 152 -19.74 -24.50 8.24
C ASP A 152 -19.63 -23.55 7.05
N ALA A 153 -18.92 -22.43 7.22
CA ALA A 153 -18.62 -21.51 6.13
C ALA A 153 -17.80 -22.18 5.02
N TYR A 154 -16.84 -23.04 5.38
CA TYR A 154 -16.05 -23.79 4.41
C TYR A 154 -16.88 -24.84 3.66
N ILE A 155 -17.79 -25.54 4.34
CA ILE A 155 -18.73 -26.47 3.69
C ILE A 155 -19.62 -25.72 2.69
N ALA A 156 -20.15 -24.55 3.08
CA ALA A 156 -20.94 -23.72 2.17
C ALA A 156 -20.12 -23.29 0.94
N LEU A 157 -18.87 -22.84 1.16
CA LEU A 157 -17.97 -22.45 0.07
C LEU A 157 -17.65 -23.63 -0.87
N GLN A 158 -17.47 -24.84 -0.36
CA GLN A 158 -17.23 -26.03 -1.18
C GLN A 158 -18.42 -26.38 -2.10
N ILE A 159 -19.63 -25.96 -1.73
CA ILE A 159 -20.84 -26.19 -2.54
C ILE A 159 -20.99 -25.08 -3.59
N GLU A 160 -20.81 -23.82 -3.20
CA GLU A 160 -21.07 -22.66 -4.06
C GLU A 160 -19.91 -22.35 -5.03
N ASP A 161 -18.65 -22.51 -4.58
CA ASP A 161 -17.44 -22.26 -5.37
C ASP A 161 -16.32 -23.27 -5.01
N PRO A 162 -16.42 -24.52 -5.50
CA PRO A 162 -15.47 -25.59 -5.19
C PRO A 162 -14.04 -25.27 -5.65
N ASP A 163 -13.89 -24.56 -6.78
CA ASP A 163 -12.60 -24.16 -7.32
C ASP A 163 -11.89 -23.19 -6.36
N ARG A 164 -12.64 -22.22 -5.82
CA ARG A 164 -12.10 -21.31 -4.81
C ARG A 164 -11.81 -22.02 -3.49
N ALA A 165 -12.70 -22.90 -3.03
CA ALA A 165 -12.50 -23.67 -1.81
C ALA A 165 -11.19 -24.47 -1.84
N ALA A 166 -10.88 -25.10 -2.98
CA ALA A 166 -9.67 -25.91 -3.16
C ALA A 166 -8.35 -25.14 -3.01
N LEU A 167 -8.38 -23.80 -3.17
CA LEU A 167 -7.22 -22.93 -3.03
C LEU A 167 -7.02 -22.40 -1.60
N LEU A 168 -7.96 -22.65 -0.68
CA LEU A 168 -7.95 -22.12 0.67
C LEU A 168 -7.65 -23.21 1.69
N ALA A 169 -6.86 -22.87 2.71
CA ALA A 169 -6.67 -23.76 3.84
C ALA A 169 -7.96 -23.78 4.70
N PRO A 170 -8.44 -24.94 5.18
CA PRO A 170 -9.69 -25.03 5.96
C PRO A 170 -9.72 -24.18 7.25
N ALA A 171 -8.54 -23.83 7.79
CA ALA A 171 -8.40 -23.00 8.98
C ALA A 171 -8.26 -21.50 8.67
N ASP A 172 -8.19 -21.10 7.39
CA ASP A 172 -8.06 -19.70 6.98
C ASP A 172 -9.42 -19.00 7.03
N ALA A 173 -9.89 -18.77 8.27
CA ALA A 173 -11.19 -18.16 8.57
C ALA A 173 -11.42 -16.86 7.79
N GLN A 174 -10.38 -16.03 7.67
CA GLN A 174 -10.47 -14.74 7.00
C GLN A 174 -10.71 -14.90 5.50
N ARG A 175 -9.97 -15.78 4.82
CA ARG A 175 -10.15 -16.00 3.39
C ARG A 175 -11.41 -16.79 3.07
N ILE A 176 -11.80 -17.73 3.94
CA ILE A 176 -13.04 -18.52 3.79
C ILE A 176 -14.26 -17.60 3.91
N THR A 177 -14.36 -16.79 4.96
CA THR A 177 -15.47 -15.82 5.14
C THR A 177 -15.55 -14.80 3.99
N ARG A 178 -14.43 -14.57 3.31
CA ARG A 178 -14.31 -13.57 2.24
C ARG A 178 -14.69 -14.10 0.86
N ALA A 179 -14.44 -15.38 0.61
CA ALA A 179 -14.77 -16.08 -0.62
C ALA A 179 -16.28 -16.33 -0.65
#